data_AF-A0A2E3U697-F1
#
_entry.id   AF-A0A2E3U697-F1
#
_cell.length_a   1.000
_cell.length_b   1.000
_cell.length_c   1.000
_cell.angle_alpha   90.00
_cell.angle_beta   90.00
_cell.angle_gamma   90.00
#
_symmetry.space_group_name_H-M   'P 1'
#
loop_
_entity.id
_entity.type
_entity.pdbx_description
1 polymer ?
#
loop_
_entity_poly.entity_id
_entity_poly.type
_entity_poly.pdbx_seq_one_letter_code
_entity_poly.pdbx_strand_id
1 'polypeptide(L)'
;MNYSRLLTLSLTAGLAGVIAACSEPEAPVPTSPSAMQAMAEQVADQEAAPDAEALAQAALAAEIALGSAVKRLCSSVLVGGRTVAHVMSRELNSDALSAADFTFEDDIVTGAMAVNGDTMTVRALYRDQLGCTLLKDVSPISLRAQFDPALYPARPDVDDQPWPIGNQVSLPDDVPGFDMAAVNTAVDQAFADIEPNQNIDTRAVLVIHEGRIIAEQYADPFTADMPQLGWSMTKTVTAALTGMLAADGLQHVDAPANVPEWRTDGDERRRITLEHLLHMTSGMQYSEVYTAGSMSDVILMLYTTGDTAAFTIDKPLAHAPGSTFYYNSGTTNIISRIQRQLFTNYQDYFNFPQERLFSKLGMNSAVIEPDASGTFVGSSYMYATPRDWAKFGLLYLQDGMWNGERILPEGWVDYSVTPAPAAERGQYGVQLWLNAGAPGDPDSRPLPNLPANMYYLSGFEGQNILMFPDQDLIVMRMGVTTRGPRPVWTLAESVLAAMTPAD
;
A
#
# COMPACT_ATOMS: atom_id res chain seq x y z
N MET A 1 -36.60 13.11 44.57
CA MET A 1 -37.84 13.36 43.80
C MET A 1 -37.68 12.58 42.50
N ASN A 2 -37.99 11.29 42.42
CA ASN A 2 -39.31 10.63 42.27
C ASN A 2 -40.19 11.20 41.14
N TYR A 3 -40.84 10.27 40.42
CA TYR A 3 -41.91 10.33 39.39
C TYR A 3 -41.44 9.75 38.03
N SER A 4 -41.83 8.56 37.54
CA SER A 4 -43.09 7.78 37.49
C SER A 4 -44.04 8.16 36.33
N ARG A 5 -44.56 7.10 35.66
CA ARG A 5 -45.68 6.96 34.67
C ARG A 5 -45.28 6.84 33.18
N LEU A 6 -45.62 5.79 32.41
CA LEU A 6 -46.89 5.06 32.06
C LEU A 6 -47.67 5.65 30.87
N LEU A 7 -48.24 4.72 30.06
CA LEU A 7 -49.18 4.79 28.91
C LEU A 7 -48.50 4.76 27.52
N THR A 8 -48.94 3.96 26.53
CA THR A 8 -50.33 3.65 26.13
C THR A 8 -50.43 2.39 25.23
N LEU A 9 -51.53 1.64 25.34
CA LEU A 9 -52.04 0.64 24.38
C LEU A 9 -52.66 1.31 23.14
N SER A 10 -52.64 0.68 21.96
CA SER A 10 -53.85 0.50 21.14
C SER A 10 -53.73 -0.63 20.10
N LEU A 11 -54.74 -1.49 20.14
CA LEU A 11 -55.06 -2.64 19.29
C LEU A 11 -55.78 -2.24 17.98
N THR A 12 -55.78 -3.18 17.02
CA THR A 12 -56.81 -3.49 15.97
C THR A 12 -56.82 -2.72 14.63
N ALA A 13 -57.20 -3.29 13.48
CA ALA A 13 -57.41 -4.68 13.00
C ALA A 13 -57.71 -4.59 11.48
N GLY A 14 -57.52 -5.70 10.73
CA GLY A 14 -57.98 -5.86 9.35
C GLY A 14 -57.99 -7.33 8.91
N LEU A 15 -59.16 -7.96 8.98
CA LEU A 15 -59.46 -9.38 8.71
C LEU A 15 -59.67 -9.70 7.21
N ALA A 16 -59.39 -10.96 6.85
CA ALA A 16 -60.21 -11.94 6.08
C ALA A 16 -59.30 -12.82 5.18
N GLY A 17 -59.35 -14.15 5.09
CA GLY A 17 -60.11 -15.23 5.73
C GLY A 17 -59.99 -16.52 4.90
N VAL A 18 -59.60 -17.64 5.55
CA VAL A 18 -59.97 -19.08 5.38
C VAL A 18 -59.71 -19.76 3.98
N ILE A 19 -59.24 -21.01 3.75
CA ILE A 19 -59.19 -22.37 4.34
C ILE A 19 -57.98 -23.09 3.63
N ALA A 20 -57.06 -23.87 4.23
CA ALA A 20 -57.19 -25.34 4.36
C ALA A 20 -55.90 -26.00 4.95
N ALA A 21 -56.12 -26.86 5.96
CA ALA A 21 -55.43 -28.12 6.32
C ALA A 21 -53.92 -28.31 6.08
N CYS A 22 -53.17 -28.45 7.17
CA CYS A 22 -52.26 -29.59 7.43
C CYS A 22 -52.06 -29.75 8.95
N SER A 23 -52.36 -30.94 9.44
CA SER A 23 -52.13 -31.42 10.79
C SER A 23 -50.67 -31.86 10.95
N GLU A 24 -49.96 -31.37 11.98
CA GLU A 24 -48.74 -31.99 12.48
C GLU A 24 -48.97 -32.48 13.92
N PRO A 25 -48.41 -33.65 14.32
CA PRO A 25 -48.57 -34.19 15.66
C PRO A 25 -47.62 -33.51 16.65
N GLU A 26 -48.06 -33.33 17.90
CA GLU A 26 -47.18 -32.99 19.02
C GLU A 26 -46.01 -33.99 19.12
N ALA A 27 -44.77 -33.47 19.14
CA ALA A 27 -43.59 -34.28 19.41
C ALA A 27 -43.64 -34.84 20.84
N PRO A 28 -43.28 -36.12 21.07
CA PRO A 28 -43.34 -36.70 22.40
C PRO A 28 -42.21 -36.15 23.28
N VAL A 29 -42.56 -35.72 24.50
CA VAL A 29 -41.59 -35.40 25.55
C VAL A 29 -40.97 -36.72 26.06
N PRO A 30 -39.62 -36.87 26.07
CA PRO A 30 -38.98 -38.12 26.46
C PRO A 30 -39.10 -38.33 27.98
N THR A 31 -39.52 -39.53 28.41
CA THR A 31 -39.81 -39.87 29.83
C THR A 31 -38.84 -40.88 30.45
N SER A 32 -37.70 -41.18 29.81
CA SER A 32 -36.68 -42.08 30.39
C SER A 32 -35.34 -41.36 30.66
N PRO A 33 -34.68 -41.65 31.80
CA PRO A 33 -33.36 -41.10 32.13
C PRO A 33 -32.29 -41.40 31.07
N SER A 34 -32.40 -42.54 30.37
CA SER A 34 -31.45 -42.93 29.32
C SER A 34 -31.60 -42.10 28.04
N ALA A 35 -32.81 -41.64 27.71
CA ALA A 35 -33.05 -40.79 26.54
C ALA A 35 -32.56 -39.36 26.79
N MET A 36 -32.70 -38.85 28.02
CA MET A 36 -32.12 -37.55 28.40
C MET A 36 -30.58 -37.60 28.41
N GLN A 37 -29.98 -38.72 28.80
CA GLN A 37 -28.52 -38.89 28.82
C GLN A 37 -27.94 -39.03 27.41
N ALA A 38 -28.61 -39.75 26.49
CA ALA A 38 -28.21 -39.83 25.08
C ALA A 38 -28.37 -38.48 24.36
N MET A 39 -29.39 -37.69 24.68
CA MET A 39 -29.51 -36.32 24.19
C MET A 39 -28.44 -35.40 24.79
N ALA A 40 -28.10 -35.55 26.07
CA ALA A 40 -27.01 -34.77 26.69
C ALA A 40 -25.64 -35.13 26.12
N GLU A 41 -25.38 -36.40 25.79
CA GLU A 41 -24.17 -36.84 25.08
C GLU A 41 -24.15 -36.35 23.62
N GLN A 42 -25.28 -36.35 22.92
CA GLN A 42 -25.36 -35.77 21.56
C GLN A 42 -25.22 -34.24 21.54
N VAL A 43 -25.72 -33.54 22.55
CA VAL A 43 -25.53 -32.10 22.72
C VAL A 43 -24.08 -31.81 23.13
N ALA A 44 -23.47 -32.64 23.99
CA ALA A 44 -22.06 -32.52 24.35
C ALA A 44 -21.11 -32.85 23.19
N ASP A 45 -21.44 -33.81 22.31
CA ASP A 45 -20.68 -34.11 21.09
C ASP A 45 -20.84 -33.02 20.02
N GLN A 46 -22.00 -32.34 19.96
CA GLN A 46 -22.17 -31.13 19.15
C GLN A 46 -21.40 -29.92 19.69
N GLU A 47 -21.12 -29.87 21.00
CA GLU A 47 -20.28 -28.84 21.63
C GLU A 47 -18.77 -29.18 21.61
N ALA A 48 -18.37 -30.41 21.22
CA ALA A 48 -16.97 -30.89 21.29
C ALA A 48 -16.20 -30.86 19.95
N ALA A 49 -16.88 -30.73 18.82
CA ALA A 49 -16.21 -30.58 17.52
C ALA A 49 -16.01 -29.09 17.20
N PRO A 50 -14.79 -28.64 16.82
CA PRO A 50 -14.59 -27.26 16.40
C PRO A 50 -15.49 -26.96 15.20
N ASP A 51 -16.25 -25.87 15.30
CA ASP A 51 -17.15 -25.38 14.26
C ASP A 51 -16.38 -25.25 12.93
N ALA A 52 -16.96 -25.75 11.84
CA ALA A 52 -16.34 -25.69 10.51
C ALA A 52 -16.02 -24.25 10.09
N GLU A 53 -16.82 -23.28 10.54
CA GLU A 53 -16.55 -21.86 10.33
C GLU A 53 -15.29 -21.40 11.07
N ALA A 54 -15.14 -21.81 12.33
CA ALA A 54 -13.96 -21.48 13.13
C ALA A 54 -12.68 -22.09 12.55
N LEU A 55 -12.75 -23.33 12.04
CA LEU A 55 -11.63 -23.98 11.35
C LEU A 55 -11.25 -23.24 10.07
N ALA A 56 -12.23 -22.79 9.28
CA ALA A 56 -11.99 -22.02 8.07
C ALA A 56 -11.39 -20.64 8.36
N GLN A 57 -11.89 -19.94 9.38
CA GLN A 57 -11.32 -18.66 9.82
C GLN A 57 -9.88 -18.82 10.33
N ALA A 58 -9.59 -19.88 11.10
CA ALA A 58 -8.23 -20.17 11.55
C ALA A 58 -7.29 -20.47 10.38
N ALA A 59 -7.76 -21.21 9.38
CA ALA A 59 -6.98 -21.49 8.17
C ALA A 59 -6.67 -20.22 7.38
N LEU A 60 -7.67 -19.36 7.16
CA LEU A 60 -7.49 -18.09 6.47
C LEU A 60 -6.51 -17.15 7.21
N ALA A 61 -6.65 -17.07 8.54
CA ALA A 61 -5.75 -16.27 9.37
C ALA A 61 -4.30 -16.77 9.30
N ALA A 62 -4.09 -18.09 9.32
CA ALA A 62 -2.77 -18.70 9.16
C ALA A 62 -2.19 -18.45 7.76
N GLU A 63 -3.03 -18.54 6.72
CA GLU A 63 -2.61 -18.26 5.33
C GLU A 63 -2.14 -16.82 5.16
N ILE A 64 -2.86 -15.86 5.74
CA ILE A 64 -2.48 -14.44 5.73
C ILE A 64 -1.19 -14.22 6.49
N ALA A 65 -1.05 -14.79 7.69
CA ALA A 65 0.15 -14.66 8.50
C ALA A 65 1.38 -15.21 7.76
N LEU A 66 1.30 -16.44 7.26
CA LEU A 66 2.37 -17.06 6.47
C LEU A 66 2.63 -16.30 5.17
N GLY A 67 1.59 -15.89 4.45
CA GLY A 67 1.72 -15.15 3.19
C GLY A 67 2.43 -13.81 3.38
N SER A 68 2.04 -13.06 4.41
CA SER A 68 2.72 -11.81 4.77
C SER A 68 4.18 -12.05 5.18
N ALA A 69 4.44 -13.07 6.00
CA ALA A 69 5.79 -13.41 6.45
C ALA A 69 6.70 -13.82 5.29
N VAL A 70 6.25 -14.76 4.45
CA VAL A 70 7.00 -15.25 3.27
C VAL A 70 7.26 -14.10 2.30
N LYS A 71 6.25 -13.27 2.03
CA LYS A 71 6.39 -12.09 1.16
C LYS A 71 7.46 -11.13 1.70
N ARG A 72 7.37 -10.76 2.98
CA ARG A 72 8.31 -9.82 3.62
C ARG A 72 9.71 -10.40 3.73
N LEU A 73 9.87 -11.68 4.08
CA LEU A 73 11.17 -12.35 4.12
C LEU A 73 11.83 -12.36 2.75
N CYS A 74 11.10 -12.81 1.73
CA CYS A 74 11.62 -12.87 0.37
C CYS A 74 12.12 -11.50 -0.09
N SER A 75 11.28 -10.46 -0.03
CA SER A 75 11.68 -9.14 -0.53
C SER A 75 12.73 -8.48 0.34
N SER A 76 12.60 -8.52 1.67
CA SER A 76 13.57 -7.83 2.55
C SER A 76 14.96 -8.45 2.48
N VAL A 77 15.07 -9.75 2.22
CA VAL A 77 16.35 -10.46 2.11
C VAL A 77 16.91 -10.38 0.69
N LEU A 78 16.11 -10.76 -0.32
CA LEU A 78 16.59 -10.94 -1.70
C LEU A 78 16.55 -9.64 -2.52
N VAL A 79 15.71 -8.66 -2.16
CA VAL A 79 15.72 -7.31 -2.74
C VAL A 79 16.43 -6.33 -1.82
N GLY A 80 16.09 -6.34 -0.52
CA GLY A 80 16.61 -5.38 0.45
C GLY A 80 17.99 -5.70 1.03
N GLY A 81 18.56 -6.88 0.75
CA GLY A 81 19.90 -7.27 1.23
C GLY A 81 20.00 -7.51 2.74
N ARG A 82 18.88 -7.63 3.45
CA ARG A 82 18.88 -7.86 4.91
C ARG A 82 19.12 -9.32 5.25
N THR A 83 19.58 -9.58 6.48
CA THR A 83 19.67 -10.94 7.00
C THR A 83 18.31 -11.47 7.44
N VAL A 84 18.08 -12.78 7.30
CA VAL A 84 16.86 -13.45 7.81
C VAL A 84 16.66 -13.16 9.29
N ALA A 85 17.72 -13.28 10.10
CA ALA A 85 17.66 -13.03 11.55
C ALA A 85 17.18 -11.60 11.88
N HIS A 86 17.64 -10.60 11.10
CA HIS A 86 17.22 -9.22 11.28
C HIS A 86 15.75 -9.02 10.92
N VAL A 87 15.26 -9.61 9.83
CA VAL A 87 13.83 -9.51 9.44
C VAL A 87 12.94 -10.22 10.47
N MET A 88 13.30 -11.44 10.87
CA MET A 88 12.53 -12.22 11.84
C MET A 88 12.41 -11.50 13.19
N SER A 89 13.52 -10.99 13.74
CA SER A 89 13.51 -10.34 15.06
C SER A 89 12.81 -8.99 15.11
N ARG A 90 12.86 -8.21 14.02
CA ARG A 90 12.35 -6.83 13.99
C ARG A 90 10.95 -6.69 13.39
N GLU A 91 10.56 -7.59 12.48
CA GLU A 91 9.33 -7.42 11.70
C GLU A 91 8.34 -8.57 11.80
N LEU A 92 8.81 -9.80 12.02
CA LEU A 92 7.98 -11.01 11.96
C LEU A 92 7.89 -11.75 13.31
N ASN A 93 8.40 -11.15 14.38
CA ASN A 93 8.34 -11.70 15.72
C ASN A 93 6.91 -11.55 16.28
N SER A 94 6.07 -12.54 16.00
CA SER A 94 4.67 -12.59 16.45
C SER A 94 4.28 -13.99 16.87
N ASP A 95 3.36 -14.10 17.83
CA ASP A 95 2.84 -15.38 18.31
C ASP A 95 2.19 -16.19 17.18
N ALA A 96 1.57 -15.52 16.22
CA ALA A 96 0.95 -16.12 15.05
C ALA A 96 1.94 -16.90 14.16
N LEU A 97 3.23 -16.58 14.24
CA LEU A 97 4.29 -17.22 13.45
C LEU A 97 5.24 -18.06 14.30
N SER A 98 4.95 -18.22 15.60
CA SER A 98 5.85 -18.90 16.55
C SER A 98 6.14 -20.36 16.20
N ALA A 99 5.22 -21.03 15.50
CA ALA A 99 5.35 -22.40 15.03
C ALA A 99 5.61 -22.51 13.51
N ALA A 100 5.92 -21.39 12.85
CA ALA A 100 6.22 -21.37 11.42
C ALA A 100 7.71 -21.59 11.16
N ASP A 101 8.02 -22.48 10.23
CA ASP A 101 9.36 -22.71 9.71
C ASP A 101 9.52 -22.01 8.35
N PHE A 102 10.68 -21.40 8.14
CA PHE A 102 11.01 -20.71 6.89
C PHE A 102 12.29 -21.27 6.27
N THR A 103 12.24 -21.60 4.99
CA THR A 103 13.38 -22.11 4.22
C THR A 103 13.61 -21.30 2.96
N PHE A 104 14.88 -21.25 2.53
CA PHE A 104 15.33 -20.63 1.29
C PHE A 104 15.97 -21.73 0.43
N GLU A 105 15.37 -21.99 -0.72
CA GLU A 105 15.84 -22.95 -1.71
C GLU A 105 16.02 -22.21 -3.03
N ASP A 106 17.27 -21.90 -3.37
CA ASP A 106 17.64 -21.06 -4.52
C ASP A 106 16.90 -19.70 -4.52
N ASP A 107 15.96 -19.53 -5.44
CA ASP A 107 15.14 -18.35 -5.64
C ASP A 107 13.74 -18.48 -5.02
N ILE A 108 13.47 -19.52 -4.24
CA ILE A 108 12.17 -19.76 -3.60
C ILE A 108 12.29 -19.67 -2.08
N VAL A 109 11.43 -18.83 -1.48
CA VAL A 109 11.22 -18.77 -0.04
C VAL A 109 9.95 -19.52 0.30
N THR A 110 10.03 -20.46 1.24
CA THR A 110 8.91 -21.28 1.70
C THR A 110 8.67 -21.03 3.18
N GLY A 111 7.41 -20.81 3.55
CA GLY A 111 6.95 -20.80 4.93
C GLY A 111 5.96 -21.94 5.16
N ALA A 112 6.12 -22.70 6.23
CA ALA A 112 5.24 -23.81 6.56
C ALA A 112 4.87 -23.81 8.05
N MET A 113 3.63 -24.18 8.36
CA MET A 113 3.18 -24.37 9.74
C MET A 113 2.02 -25.37 9.82
N ALA A 114 1.81 -25.96 11.00
CA ALA A 114 0.67 -26.83 11.24
C ALA A 114 -0.61 -26.01 11.47
N VAL A 115 -1.69 -26.36 10.76
CA VAL A 115 -3.01 -25.72 10.84
C VAL A 115 -4.07 -26.81 10.75
N ASN A 116 -4.96 -26.90 11.74
CA ASN A 116 -6.05 -27.88 11.79
C ASN A 116 -5.61 -29.36 11.60
N GLY A 117 -4.38 -29.70 11.99
CA GLY A 117 -3.82 -31.04 11.86
C GLY A 117 -3.08 -31.32 10.55
N ASP A 118 -3.15 -30.41 9.58
CA ASP A 118 -2.44 -30.47 8.30
C ASP A 118 -1.27 -29.47 8.27
N THR A 119 -0.33 -29.65 7.34
CA THR A 119 0.74 -28.67 7.09
C THR A 119 0.29 -27.69 6.01
N MET A 120 0.15 -26.42 6.39
CA MET A 120 -0.02 -25.32 5.44
C MET A 120 1.34 -24.90 4.92
N THR A 121 1.43 -24.58 3.62
CA THR A 121 2.66 -24.08 3.00
C THR A 121 2.34 -22.90 2.09
N VAL A 122 3.09 -21.82 2.25
CA VAL A 122 3.06 -20.65 1.36
C VAL A 122 4.45 -20.41 0.81
N ARG A 123 4.54 -20.02 -0.47
CA ARG A 123 5.82 -19.84 -1.16
C ARG A 123 5.85 -18.51 -1.91
N ALA A 124 7.03 -17.92 -2.02
CA ALA A 124 7.31 -16.81 -2.93
C ALA A 124 8.49 -17.17 -3.83
N LEU A 125 8.41 -16.76 -5.09
CA LEU A 125 9.48 -16.86 -6.06
C LEU A 125 10.12 -15.48 -6.23
N TYR A 126 11.42 -15.39 -5.99
CA TYR A 126 12.24 -14.28 -6.39
C TYR A 126 12.62 -14.40 -7.86
N ARG A 127 12.50 -13.30 -8.60
CA ARG A 127 13.02 -13.16 -9.96
C ARG A 127 13.91 -11.93 -9.95
N ASP A 128 15.16 -12.09 -10.39
CA ASP A 128 16.07 -10.95 -10.52
C ASP A 128 15.40 -9.83 -11.33
N GLN A 129 15.63 -8.57 -10.94
CA GLN A 129 14.97 -7.37 -11.48
C GLN A 129 13.45 -7.21 -11.21
N LEU A 130 12.71 -8.27 -10.88
CA LEU A 130 11.26 -8.20 -10.59
C LEU A 130 10.92 -8.42 -9.12
N GLY A 131 11.89 -8.79 -8.30
CA GLY A 131 11.72 -9.08 -6.89
C GLY A 131 10.85 -10.31 -6.65
N CYS A 132 10.09 -10.32 -5.56
CA CYS A 132 9.39 -11.50 -5.06
C CYS A 132 7.88 -11.49 -5.34
N THR A 133 7.39 -12.56 -5.99
CA THR A 133 5.96 -12.81 -6.23
C THR A 133 5.48 -14.00 -5.41
N LEU A 134 4.35 -13.87 -4.70
CA LEU A 134 3.72 -15.01 -4.02
C LEU A 134 3.21 -16.03 -5.06
N LEU A 135 3.47 -17.31 -4.82
CA LEU A 135 3.02 -18.41 -5.66
C LEU A 135 1.57 -18.77 -5.32
N LYS A 136 0.62 -17.96 -5.80
CA LYS A 136 -0.82 -18.18 -5.69
C LYS A 136 -1.39 -18.67 -7.01
N ASP A 137 -1.95 -19.89 -7.01
CA ASP A 137 -2.57 -20.54 -8.18
C ASP A 137 -1.69 -20.62 -9.43
N VAL A 138 -0.36 -20.58 -9.23
CA VAL A 138 0.63 -20.55 -10.31
C VAL A 138 1.83 -21.42 -9.96
N SER A 139 2.41 -22.06 -10.98
CA SER A 139 3.67 -22.80 -10.81
C SER A 139 4.89 -21.87 -10.93
N PRO A 140 6.02 -22.19 -10.28
CA PRO A 140 7.27 -21.47 -10.50
C PRO A 140 7.69 -21.42 -11.98
N ILE A 141 7.45 -22.49 -12.73
CA ILE A 141 7.75 -22.56 -14.17
C ILE A 141 6.95 -21.50 -14.93
N SER A 142 5.65 -21.38 -14.64
CA SER A 142 4.78 -20.40 -15.29
C SER A 142 5.19 -18.96 -14.96
N LEU A 143 5.58 -18.65 -13.72
CA LEU A 143 6.08 -17.31 -13.37
C LEU A 143 7.41 -16.99 -14.03
N ARG A 144 8.35 -17.93 -14.10
CA ARG A 144 9.62 -17.70 -14.81
C ARG A 144 9.40 -17.45 -16.30
N ALA A 145 8.42 -18.10 -16.91
CA ALA A 145 8.10 -17.89 -18.33
C ALA A 145 7.52 -16.50 -18.65
N GLN A 146 7.11 -15.70 -17.66
CA GLN A 146 6.62 -14.33 -17.88
C GLN A 146 7.75 -13.34 -18.19
N PHE A 147 9.01 -13.68 -17.88
CA PHE A 147 10.11 -12.72 -17.91
C PHE A 147 11.44 -13.39 -18.27
N ASP A 148 12.14 -12.79 -19.22
CA ASP A 148 13.51 -13.13 -19.56
C ASP A 148 14.45 -12.03 -19.01
N PRO A 149 15.26 -12.31 -17.97
CA PRO A 149 16.19 -11.33 -17.42
C PRO A 149 17.26 -10.88 -18.43
N ALA A 150 17.55 -11.66 -19.47
CA ALA A 150 18.49 -11.27 -20.51
C ALA A 150 17.96 -10.15 -21.42
N LEU A 151 16.64 -9.93 -21.43
CA LEU A 151 15.98 -8.87 -22.19
C LEU A 151 15.65 -7.64 -21.33
N TYR A 152 16.03 -7.64 -20.05
CA TYR A 152 15.81 -6.50 -19.18
C TYR A 152 16.74 -5.34 -19.57
N PRO A 153 16.27 -4.08 -19.55
CA PRO A 153 17.09 -2.94 -19.96
C PRO A 153 18.29 -2.79 -19.03
N ALA A 154 19.45 -2.52 -19.61
CA ALA A 154 20.65 -2.25 -18.83
C ALA A 154 20.46 -1.00 -17.95
N ARG A 155 20.88 -1.11 -16.69
CA ARG A 155 20.92 0.02 -15.76
C ARG A 155 22.04 0.98 -16.19
N PRO A 156 21.83 2.30 -16.18
CA PRO A 156 22.88 3.26 -16.49
C PRO A 156 24.01 3.19 -15.44
N ASP A 157 25.26 3.27 -15.92
CA ASP A 157 26.44 3.35 -15.06
C ASP A 157 26.63 4.79 -14.56
N VAL A 158 25.87 5.13 -13.52
CA VAL A 158 25.81 6.49 -12.94
C VAL A 158 26.13 6.53 -11.46
N ASP A 159 26.32 5.40 -10.78
CA ASP A 159 26.43 5.36 -9.31
C ASP A 159 27.61 6.22 -8.80
N ASP A 160 28.72 6.23 -9.53
CA ASP A 160 29.91 7.04 -9.26
C ASP A 160 29.80 8.51 -9.71
N GLN A 161 28.66 8.95 -10.22
CA GLN A 161 28.43 10.35 -10.55
C GLN A 161 27.92 11.14 -9.33
N PRO A 162 28.13 12.46 -9.30
CA PRO A 162 27.52 13.33 -8.30
C PRO A 162 26.00 13.20 -8.29
N TRP A 163 25.42 13.24 -7.09
CA TRP A 163 23.99 13.46 -6.90
C TRP A 163 23.53 14.74 -7.64
N PRO A 164 22.31 14.77 -8.25
CA PRO A 164 21.30 13.72 -8.24
C PRO A 164 21.38 12.72 -9.40
N ILE A 165 22.32 12.88 -10.34
CA ILE A 165 22.47 11.96 -11.47
C ILE A 165 22.98 10.59 -10.99
N GLY A 166 23.96 10.61 -10.09
CA GLY A 166 24.47 9.43 -9.41
C GLY A 166 24.18 9.43 -7.91
N ASN A 167 25.02 8.72 -7.15
CA ASN A 167 24.86 8.56 -5.71
C ASN A 167 26.03 9.15 -4.89
N GLN A 168 26.98 9.84 -5.51
CA GLN A 168 28.04 10.52 -4.77
C GLN A 168 27.51 11.81 -4.12
N VAL A 169 27.52 11.84 -2.79
CA VAL A 169 27.06 12.96 -1.96
C VAL A 169 28.23 13.50 -1.15
N SER A 170 28.36 14.83 -1.12
CA SER A 170 29.22 15.54 -0.18
C SER A 170 28.32 16.45 0.64
N LEU A 171 28.11 16.13 1.91
CA LEU A 171 27.28 16.96 2.79
C LEU A 171 27.97 18.31 3.02
N PRO A 172 27.23 19.42 2.93
CA PRO A 172 27.76 20.75 3.24
C PRO A 172 27.89 20.95 4.75
N ASP A 173 28.96 21.64 5.18
CA ASP A 173 29.11 22.08 6.58
C ASP A 173 28.15 23.24 6.94
N ASP A 174 27.83 24.07 5.94
CA ASP A 174 26.96 25.25 6.05
C ASP A 174 26.08 25.37 4.80
N VAL A 175 24.82 25.76 4.99
CA VAL A 175 23.84 25.95 3.92
C VAL A 175 23.21 27.32 4.11
N PRO A 176 23.43 28.27 3.17
CA PRO A 176 22.79 29.57 3.24
C PRO A 176 21.28 29.44 3.41
N GLY A 177 20.72 30.17 4.37
CA GLY A 177 19.29 30.08 4.67
C GLY A 177 18.92 29.02 5.71
N PHE A 178 19.88 28.30 6.31
CA PHE A 178 19.61 27.27 7.32
C PHE A 178 20.49 27.39 8.57
N ASP A 179 19.89 27.16 9.74
CA ASP A 179 20.62 26.75 10.94
C ASP A 179 20.91 25.23 10.85
N MET A 180 22.10 24.87 10.36
CA MET A 180 22.49 23.47 10.19
C MET A 180 22.60 22.71 11.51
N ALA A 181 22.82 23.38 12.65
CA ALA A 181 22.81 22.71 13.95
C ALA A 181 21.38 22.30 14.35
N ALA A 182 20.39 23.15 14.06
CA ALA A 182 18.98 22.83 14.24
C ALA A 182 18.51 21.72 13.28
N VAL A 183 18.94 21.72 12.02
CA VAL A 183 18.65 20.64 11.05
C VAL A 183 19.20 19.30 11.56
N ASN A 184 20.48 19.25 11.94
CA ASN A 184 21.09 18.01 12.43
C ASN A 184 20.40 17.52 13.71
N THR A 185 20.03 18.42 14.62
CA THR A 185 19.26 18.07 15.82
C THR A 185 17.90 17.47 15.47
N ALA A 186 17.19 18.02 14.47
CA ALA A 186 15.91 17.49 14.02
C ALA A 186 16.06 16.08 13.41
N VAL A 187 17.12 15.87 12.63
CA VAL A 187 17.44 14.56 12.05
C VAL A 187 17.72 13.55 13.17
N ASP A 188 18.58 13.87 14.14
CA ASP A 188 18.87 13.00 15.29
C ASP A 188 17.59 12.62 16.07
N GLN A 189 16.70 13.60 16.29
CA GLN A 189 15.43 13.37 16.98
C GLN A 189 14.49 12.43 16.22
N ALA A 190 14.56 12.37 14.90
CA ALA A 190 13.76 11.43 14.10
C ALA A 190 14.17 9.95 14.30
N PHE A 191 15.38 9.71 14.83
CA PHE A 191 15.86 8.38 15.24
C PHE A 191 15.67 8.09 16.73
N ALA A 192 15.28 9.09 17.54
CA ALA A 192 14.98 8.88 18.95
C ALA A 192 13.60 8.21 19.11
N ASP A 193 13.47 7.33 20.10
CA ASP A 193 12.17 6.85 20.56
C ASP A 193 11.40 8.02 21.18
N ILE A 194 10.51 8.64 20.39
CA ILE A 194 9.77 9.84 20.81
C ILE A 194 8.86 9.52 22.02
N GLU A 195 8.40 8.28 22.19
CA GLU A 195 7.66 7.84 23.38
C GLU A 195 7.79 6.33 23.64
N PRO A 196 7.77 5.87 24.90
CA PRO A 196 7.61 4.45 25.23
C PRO A 196 6.32 3.91 24.57
N ASN A 197 6.44 2.82 23.82
CA ASN A 197 5.36 2.10 23.10
C ASN A 197 4.93 2.64 21.71
N GLN A 198 5.59 3.64 21.13
CA GLN A 198 5.28 4.07 19.74
C GLN A 198 5.93 3.17 18.67
N ASN A 199 6.91 2.34 19.05
CA ASN A 199 7.67 1.46 18.14
C ASN A 199 8.12 2.21 16.88
N ILE A 200 8.90 3.27 17.08
CA ILE A 200 9.48 4.08 16.01
C ILE A 200 10.77 3.40 15.56
N ASP A 201 10.76 2.81 14.38
CA ASP A 201 11.92 2.18 13.74
C ASP A 201 12.30 3.01 12.51
N THR A 202 12.82 4.22 12.73
CA THR A 202 13.36 5.05 11.63
C THR A 202 14.64 4.42 11.09
N ARG A 203 14.70 4.27 9.76
CA ARG A 203 15.77 3.55 9.04
C ARG A 203 16.62 4.48 8.19
N ALA A 204 16.00 5.49 7.60
CA ALA A 204 16.69 6.52 6.85
C ALA A 204 15.96 7.87 6.97
N VAL A 205 16.71 8.94 7.03
CA VAL A 205 16.22 10.32 6.90
C VAL A 205 17.08 11.04 5.88
N LEU A 206 16.44 11.75 4.94
CA LEU A 206 17.11 12.66 4.02
C LEU A 206 16.40 14.03 4.07
N VAL A 207 17.19 15.10 4.04
CA VAL A 207 16.74 16.48 3.85
C VAL A 207 17.44 17.01 2.61
N ILE A 208 16.65 17.49 1.65
CA ILE A 208 17.14 17.98 0.35
C ILE A 208 16.62 19.39 0.12
N HIS A 209 17.49 20.32 -0.22
CA HIS A 209 17.14 21.69 -0.54
C HIS A 209 17.83 22.09 -1.85
N GLU A 210 17.09 22.74 -2.76
CA GLU A 210 17.61 23.15 -4.08
C GLU A 210 18.27 22.00 -4.86
N GLY A 211 17.63 20.82 -4.81
CA GLY A 211 18.13 19.61 -5.47
C GLY A 211 19.35 18.95 -4.80
N ARG A 212 19.86 19.46 -3.68
CA ARG A 212 21.04 18.93 -2.98
C ARG A 212 20.68 18.31 -1.65
N ILE A 213 21.24 17.14 -1.34
CA ILE A 213 21.15 16.56 0.01
C ILE A 213 21.95 17.44 0.97
N ILE A 214 21.27 18.01 1.97
CA ILE A 214 21.90 18.85 3.00
C ILE A 214 22.07 18.10 4.32
N ALA A 215 21.28 17.06 4.56
CA ALA A 215 21.46 16.12 5.67
C ALA A 215 20.95 14.73 5.28
N GLU A 216 21.66 13.68 5.69
CA GLU A 216 21.19 12.30 5.60
C GLU A 216 21.72 11.47 6.75
N GLN A 217 20.93 10.51 7.22
CA GLN A 217 21.32 9.56 8.27
C GLN A 217 20.60 8.23 8.06
N TYR A 218 21.25 7.14 8.49
CA TYR A 218 20.76 5.77 8.37
C TYR A 218 20.95 5.05 9.71
N ALA A 219 19.95 4.28 10.14
CA ALA A 219 20.07 3.46 11.35
C ALA A 219 20.75 2.14 11.03
N ASP A 220 21.60 1.62 11.90
CA ASP A 220 22.18 0.28 11.73
C ASP A 220 21.07 -0.81 11.66
N PRO A 221 21.15 -1.79 10.74
CA PRO A 221 22.21 -2.01 9.74
C PRO A 221 21.90 -1.38 8.36
N PHE A 222 20.91 -0.49 8.25
CA PHE A 222 20.51 0.14 7.00
C PHE A 222 21.58 1.11 6.49
N THR A 223 21.70 1.20 5.16
CA THR A 223 22.65 2.08 4.48
C THR A 223 21.96 2.84 3.34
N ALA A 224 22.67 3.78 2.74
CA ALA A 224 22.22 4.50 1.55
C ALA A 224 21.90 3.58 0.36
N ASP A 225 22.54 2.40 0.31
CA ASP A 225 22.47 1.47 -0.83
C ASP A 225 21.49 0.31 -0.61
N MET A 226 20.77 0.29 0.52
CA MET A 226 19.78 -0.76 0.82
C MET A 226 18.37 -0.36 0.35
N PRO A 227 17.76 -1.11 -0.58
CA PRO A 227 16.38 -0.88 -0.97
C PRO A 227 15.40 -1.11 0.20
N GLN A 228 14.44 -0.21 0.31
CA GLN A 228 13.38 -0.28 1.32
C GLN A 228 12.01 -0.22 0.64
N LEU A 229 11.06 -0.98 1.21
CA LEU A 229 9.67 -1.00 0.77
C LEU A 229 9.01 0.37 0.96
N GLY A 230 8.48 0.94 -0.11
CA GLY A 230 7.74 2.21 -0.06
C GLY A 230 6.26 2.06 0.32
N TRP A 231 5.70 0.84 0.30
CA TRP A 231 4.27 0.61 0.47
C TRP A 231 3.46 1.51 -0.49
N SER A 232 2.50 2.27 0.04
CA SER A 232 1.62 3.12 -0.76
C SER A 232 2.30 4.30 -1.47
N MET A 233 3.60 4.56 -1.21
CA MET A 233 4.37 5.48 -2.05
C MET A 233 4.42 5.01 -3.51
N THR A 234 4.33 3.70 -3.76
CA THR A 234 4.27 3.14 -5.12
C THR A 234 3.10 3.68 -5.95
N LYS A 235 1.99 4.06 -5.31
CA LYS A 235 0.79 4.56 -6.01
C LYS A 235 1.10 5.78 -6.88
N THR A 236 1.92 6.69 -6.35
CA THR A 236 2.33 7.90 -7.07
C THR A 236 3.25 7.55 -8.25
N VAL A 237 4.11 6.53 -8.11
CA VAL A 237 4.91 6.01 -9.22
C VAL A 237 4.03 5.38 -10.29
N THR A 238 3.02 4.59 -9.90
CA THR A 238 2.02 4.04 -10.82
C THR A 238 1.26 5.15 -11.54
N ALA A 239 0.88 6.24 -10.87
CA ALA A 239 0.28 7.40 -11.52
C ALA A 239 1.24 8.08 -12.51
N ALA A 240 2.51 8.31 -12.14
CA ALA A 240 3.51 8.87 -13.05
C ALA A 240 3.66 8.03 -14.34
N LEU A 241 3.72 6.70 -14.21
CA LEU A 241 3.72 5.76 -15.34
C LEU A 241 2.43 5.85 -16.17
N THR A 242 1.27 6.05 -15.53
CA THR A 242 0.01 6.35 -16.23
C THR A 242 0.11 7.63 -17.05
N GLY A 243 0.69 8.69 -16.49
CA GLY A 243 0.91 9.96 -17.17
C GLY A 243 1.78 9.81 -18.40
N MET A 244 2.89 9.06 -18.31
CA MET A 244 3.75 8.77 -19.46
C MET A 244 2.99 8.06 -20.60
N LEU A 245 2.21 7.03 -20.26
CA LEU A 245 1.39 6.30 -21.23
C LEU A 245 0.27 7.18 -21.83
N ALA A 246 -0.26 8.14 -21.07
CA ALA A 246 -1.21 9.12 -21.58
C ALA A 246 -0.54 10.12 -22.54
N ALA A 247 0.69 10.56 -22.25
CA ALA A 247 1.48 11.40 -23.13
C ALA A 247 1.78 10.71 -24.48
N ASP A 248 1.99 9.39 -24.45
CA ASP A 248 2.16 8.56 -25.64
C ASP A 248 0.85 8.33 -26.42
N GLY A 249 -0.30 8.81 -25.92
CA GLY A 249 -1.62 8.65 -26.53
C GLY A 249 -2.19 7.23 -26.38
N LEU A 250 -1.64 6.41 -25.49
CA LEU A 250 -2.10 5.03 -25.28
C LEU A 250 -3.28 4.92 -24.33
N GLN A 251 -3.56 5.98 -23.56
CA GLN A 251 -4.73 6.08 -22.68
C GLN A 251 -5.14 7.52 -22.44
N HIS A 252 -6.39 7.72 -22.00
CA HIS A 252 -6.93 9.01 -21.62
C HIS A 252 -7.56 8.91 -20.23
N VAL A 253 -7.25 9.87 -19.36
CA VAL A 253 -7.71 9.84 -17.96
C VAL A 253 -9.23 9.96 -17.85
N ASP A 254 -9.87 10.77 -18.70
CA ASP A 254 -11.32 10.98 -18.67
C ASP A 254 -12.11 9.84 -19.32
N ALA A 255 -11.44 8.90 -20.00
CA ALA A 255 -12.10 7.80 -20.67
C ALA A 255 -12.59 6.75 -19.64
N PRO A 256 -13.67 6.01 -19.97
CA PRO A 256 -14.06 4.83 -19.19
C PRO A 256 -12.86 3.90 -18.98
N ALA A 257 -12.67 3.43 -17.76
CA ALA A 257 -11.59 2.53 -17.40
C ALA A 257 -11.66 1.26 -18.29
N ASN A 258 -10.52 0.85 -18.83
CA ASN A 258 -10.44 -0.32 -19.71
C ASN A 258 -10.52 -1.63 -18.92
N VAL A 259 -11.68 -1.89 -18.30
CA VAL A 259 -11.97 -3.10 -17.53
C VAL A 259 -13.10 -3.86 -18.25
N PRO A 260 -12.77 -4.87 -19.07
CA PRO A 260 -13.77 -5.61 -19.86
C PRO A 260 -14.92 -6.18 -19.02
N GLU A 261 -14.65 -6.60 -17.79
CA GLU A 261 -15.61 -7.18 -16.85
C GLU A 261 -16.77 -6.23 -16.52
N TRP A 262 -16.55 -4.91 -16.61
CA TRP A 262 -17.57 -3.90 -16.32
C TRP A 262 -18.42 -3.53 -17.53
N ARG A 263 -18.15 -4.07 -18.72
CA ARG A 263 -18.82 -3.65 -19.97
C ARG A 263 -20.17 -4.34 -20.22
N THR A 264 -20.66 -5.13 -19.28
CA THR A 264 -21.94 -5.82 -19.41
C THR A 264 -23.11 -4.84 -19.30
N ASP A 265 -24.20 -5.09 -20.03
CA ASP A 265 -25.39 -4.24 -20.00
C ASP A 265 -26.00 -4.24 -18.59
N GLY A 266 -26.23 -3.04 -18.05
CA GLY A 266 -26.75 -2.84 -16.70
C GLY A 266 -25.69 -2.82 -15.59
N ASP A 267 -24.41 -3.04 -15.90
CA ASP A 267 -23.33 -2.86 -14.93
C ASP A 267 -22.94 -1.38 -14.80
N GLU A 268 -23.30 -0.77 -13.67
CA GLU A 268 -23.02 0.63 -13.37
C GLU A 268 -21.52 0.94 -13.26
N ARG A 269 -20.66 -0.07 -13.03
CA ARG A 269 -19.20 0.09 -12.97
C ARG A 269 -18.61 0.52 -14.31
N ARG A 270 -19.32 0.34 -15.43
CA ARG A 270 -18.91 0.87 -16.76
C ARG A 270 -18.72 2.38 -16.80
N ARG A 271 -19.27 3.11 -15.82
CA ARG A 271 -19.15 4.57 -15.67
C ARG A 271 -17.88 5.00 -14.92
N ILE A 272 -17.11 4.06 -14.36
CA ILE A 272 -15.82 4.36 -13.74
C ILE A 272 -14.84 4.77 -14.85
N THR A 273 -14.24 5.95 -14.74
CA THR A 273 -13.18 6.44 -15.64
C THR A 273 -11.81 6.13 -15.03
N LEU A 274 -10.75 6.25 -15.82
CA LEU A 274 -9.39 6.16 -15.29
C LEU A 274 -9.11 7.27 -14.25
N GLU A 275 -9.66 8.46 -14.45
CA GLU A 275 -9.61 9.57 -13.51
C GLU A 275 -10.27 9.21 -12.17
N HIS A 276 -11.44 8.56 -12.19
CA HIS A 276 -12.08 8.09 -10.94
C HIS A 276 -11.18 7.12 -10.17
N LEU A 277 -10.41 6.27 -10.88
CA LEU A 277 -9.43 5.39 -10.22
C LEU A 277 -8.26 6.22 -9.65
N LEU A 278 -7.70 7.14 -10.44
CA LEU A 278 -6.57 8.00 -10.04
C LEU A 278 -6.89 8.88 -8.82
N HIS A 279 -8.12 9.39 -8.73
CA HIS A 279 -8.59 10.22 -7.62
C HIS A 279 -9.11 9.44 -6.40
N MET A 280 -9.07 8.11 -6.41
CA MET A 280 -9.66 7.27 -5.34
C MET A 280 -11.17 7.52 -5.14
N THR A 281 -11.89 7.74 -6.25
CA THR A 281 -13.34 7.97 -6.27
C THR A 281 -14.08 6.93 -7.11
N SER A 282 -13.56 5.70 -7.16
CA SER A 282 -14.15 4.61 -7.97
C SER A 282 -15.55 4.19 -7.49
N GLY A 283 -15.86 4.41 -6.20
CA GLY A 283 -17.12 4.01 -5.58
C GLY A 283 -17.19 2.50 -5.27
N MET A 284 -16.13 1.75 -5.51
CA MET A 284 -16.05 0.30 -5.23
C MET A 284 -16.16 0.04 -3.73
N GLN A 285 -16.97 -0.95 -3.35
CA GLN A 285 -16.99 -1.43 -1.96
C GLN A 285 -15.62 -2.01 -1.63
N TYR A 286 -14.98 -1.49 -0.57
CA TYR A 286 -13.65 -1.92 -0.18
C TYR A 286 -13.39 -1.65 1.31
N SER A 287 -12.56 -2.47 1.94
CA SER A 287 -12.10 -2.30 3.32
C SER A 287 -10.57 -2.17 3.39
N GLU A 288 -10.07 -0.96 3.63
CA GLU A 288 -8.64 -0.64 3.73
C GLU A 288 -8.19 -0.58 5.21
N VAL A 289 -8.10 -1.72 5.90
CA VAL A 289 -7.76 -1.78 7.34
C VAL A 289 -6.56 -2.71 7.62
N TYR A 290 -5.40 -2.13 7.92
CA TYR A 290 -4.15 -2.88 8.15
C TYR A 290 -3.90 -3.33 9.60
N THR A 291 -4.92 -3.44 10.44
CA THR A 291 -4.74 -3.89 11.82
C THR A 291 -4.37 -5.38 11.86
N ALA A 292 -3.40 -5.76 12.69
CA ALA A 292 -3.01 -7.17 12.84
C ALA A 292 -4.23 -8.07 13.13
N GLY A 293 -4.36 -9.16 12.38
CA GLY A 293 -5.50 -10.08 12.48
C GLY A 293 -6.78 -9.61 11.77
N SER A 294 -6.79 -8.45 11.10
CA SER A 294 -7.94 -8.09 10.25
C SER A 294 -8.03 -8.98 9.02
N MET A 295 -9.26 -9.25 8.61
CA MET A 295 -9.60 -9.89 7.34
C MET A 295 -10.15 -8.85 6.37
N SER A 296 -9.56 -7.65 6.36
CA SER A 296 -10.00 -6.58 5.47
C SER A 296 -9.61 -6.88 4.03
N ASP A 297 -10.27 -6.23 3.08
CA ASP A 297 -10.05 -6.45 1.66
C ASP A 297 -8.59 -6.25 1.23
N VAL A 298 -7.88 -5.26 1.77
CA VAL A 298 -6.47 -5.06 1.44
C VAL A 298 -5.55 -6.19 1.91
N ILE A 299 -5.84 -6.80 3.06
CA ILE A 299 -5.04 -7.91 3.61
C ILE A 299 -5.32 -9.19 2.82
N LEU A 300 -6.59 -9.48 2.55
CA LEU A 300 -6.99 -10.62 1.70
C LEU A 300 -6.37 -10.47 0.30
N MET A 301 -6.56 -9.31 -0.33
CA MET A 301 -6.03 -9.03 -1.66
C MET A 301 -4.51 -9.22 -1.74
N LEU A 302 -3.73 -8.77 -0.75
CA LEU A 302 -2.28 -8.83 -0.84
C LEU A 302 -1.69 -10.23 -0.56
N TYR A 303 -2.39 -11.08 0.18
CA TYR A 303 -1.80 -12.31 0.72
C TYR A 303 -2.54 -13.60 0.38
N THR A 304 -3.75 -13.54 -0.20
CA THR A 304 -4.57 -14.74 -0.49
C THR A 304 -5.01 -14.87 -1.94
N THR A 305 -4.71 -13.91 -2.82
CA THR A 305 -5.04 -13.97 -4.27
C THR A 305 -3.81 -13.86 -5.14
N GLY A 306 -3.87 -14.48 -6.33
CA GLY A 306 -2.85 -14.36 -7.38
C GLY A 306 -3.07 -13.18 -8.35
N ASP A 307 -4.28 -12.61 -8.39
CA ASP A 307 -4.61 -11.43 -9.19
C ASP A 307 -5.26 -10.38 -8.28
N THR A 308 -4.45 -9.38 -7.91
CA THR A 308 -4.84 -8.32 -6.97
C THR A 308 -5.82 -7.33 -7.60
N ALA A 309 -5.78 -7.16 -8.92
CA ALA A 309 -6.71 -6.30 -9.64
C ALA A 309 -8.08 -6.96 -9.75
N ALA A 310 -8.12 -8.24 -10.16
CA ALA A 310 -9.36 -9.02 -10.28
C ALA A 310 -10.14 -9.06 -8.96
N PHE A 311 -9.45 -9.25 -7.83
CA PHE A 311 -10.06 -9.22 -6.50
C PHE A 311 -10.93 -7.97 -6.25
N THR A 312 -10.48 -6.81 -6.74
CA THR A 312 -11.22 -5.55 -6.58
C THR A 312 -12.23 -5.35 -7.70
N ILE A 313 -11.92 -5.74 -8.93
CA ILE A 313 -12.82 -5.66 -10.10
C ILE A 313 -14.14 -6.38 -9.85
N ASP A 314 -14.10 -7.52 -9.14
CA ASP A 314 -15.26 -8.35 -8.85
C ASP A 314 -16.18 -7.77 -7.76
N LYS A 315 -15.74 -6.75 -7.02
CA LYS A 315 -16.54 -6.15 -5.96
C LYS A 315 -17.68 -5.28 -6.52
N PRO A 316 -18.80 -5.17 -5.77
CA PRO A 316 -19.89 -4.27 -6.14
C PRO A 316 -19.52 -2.80 -5.86
N LEU A 317 -20.32 -1.88 -6.37
CA LEU A 317 -20.29 -0.48 -5.97
C LEU A 317 -20.91 -0.31 -4.58
N ALA A 318 -20.25 0.45 -3.71
CA ALA A 318 -20.84 1.02 -2.50
C ALA A 318 -21.41 2.43 -2.75
N HIS A 319 -20.81 3.17 -3.69
CA HIS A 319 -21.18 4.54 -4.04
C HIS A 319 -21.16 4.74 -5.57
N ALA A 320 -21.76 5.83 -6.04
CA ALA A 320 -21.67 6.17 -7.46
C ALA A 320 -20.22 6.55 -7.82
N PRO A 321 -19.72 6.18 -9.02
CA PRO A 321 -18.39 6.63 -9.46
C PRO A 321 -18.29 8.16 -9.42
N GLY A 322 -17.20 8.67 -8.85
CA GLY A 322 -16.93 10.11 -8.68
C GLY A 322 -17.59 10.76 -7.46
N SER A 323 -18.53 10.11 -6.76
CA SER A 323 -19.31 10.78 -5.69
C SER A 323 -18.64 10.82 -4.33
N THR A 324 -17.64 9.97 -4.08
CA THR A 324 -17.08 9.78 -2.74
C THR A 324 -15.60 9.44 -2.84
N PHE A 325 -14.77 10.21 -2.13
CA PHE A 325 -13.38 9.85 -1.90
C PHE A 325 -13.29 8.70 -0.90
N TYR A 326 -12.70 7.58 -1.31
CA TYR A 326 -12.37 6.47 -0.43
C TYR A 326 -11.03 5.87 -0.86
N TYR A 327 -10.03 5.99 0.01
CA TYR A 327 -8.70 5.48 -0.25
C TYR A 327 -8.71 3.95 -0.38
N ASN A 328 -8.27 3.44 -1.53
CA ASN A 328 -8.45 2.04 -1.92
C ASN A 328 -7.24 1.52 -2.71
N SER A 329 -6.44 0.66 -2.10
CA SER A 329 -5.28 0.02 -2.74
C SER A 329 -5.66 -0.88 -3.92
N GLY A 330 -6.81 -1.53 -3.85
CA GLY A 330 -7.38 -2.31 -4.95
C GLY A 330 -7.59 -1.48 -6.21
N THR A 331 -8.07 -0.25 -6.07
CA THR A 331 -8.26 0.70 -7.18
C THR A 331 -6.95 0.99 -7.91
N THR A 332 -5.82 1.14 -7.21
CA THR A 332 -4.50 1.30 -7.86
C THR A 332 -4.04 0.04 -8.60
N ASN A 333 -4.35 -1.15 -8.07
CA ASN A 333 -4.00 -2.40 -8.78
C ASN A 333 -4.84 -2.55 -10.07
N ILE A 334 -6.07 -2.03 -10.12
CA ILE A 334 -6.85 -1.92 -11.37
C ILE A 334 -6.12 -1.02 -12.38
N ILE A 335 -5.59 0.14 -11.95
CA ILE A 335 -4.78 1.00 -12.82
C ILE A 335 -3.57 0.23 -13.37
N SER A 336 -2.88 -0.53 -12.51
CA SER A 336 -1.72 -1.34 -12.92
C SER A 336 -2.10 -2.40 -13.96
N ARG A 337 -3.27 -3.04 -13.82
CA ARG A 337 -3.80 -3.98 -14.82
C ARG A 337 -4.17 -3.30 -16.14
N ILE A 338 -4.77 -2.11 -16.10
CA ILE A 338 -5.06 -1.30 -17.29
C ILE A 338 -3.77 -0.98 -18.04
N GLN A 339 -2.72 -0.55 -17.33
CA GLN A 339 -1.39 -0.32 -17.93
C GLN A 339 -0.85 -1.58 -18.59
N ARG A 340 -0.86 -2.72 -17.88
CA ARG A 340 -0.37 -4.01 -18.40
C ARG A 340 -1.05 -4.40 -19.71
N GLN A 341 -2.36 -4.18 -19.82
CA GLN A 341 -3.16 -4.52 -21.00
C GLN A 341 -2.81 -3.70 -22.25
N LEU A 342 -2.04 -2.61 -22.12
CA LEU A 342 -1.54 -1.84 -23.26
C LEU A 342 -0.34 -2.49 -23.94
N PHE A 343 0.30 -3.47 -23.29
CA PHE A 343 1.47 -4.16 -23.80
C PHE A 343 1.10 -5.50 -24.42
N THR A 344 1.84 -5.90 -25.45
CA THR A 344 1.57 -7.15 -26.18
C THR A 344 2.05 -8.40 -25.44
N ASN A 345 3.02 -8.24 -24.54
CA ASN A 345 3.63 -9.29 -23.75
C ASN A 345 4.09 -8.74 -22.38
N TYR A 346 4.42 -9.65 -21.46
CA TYR A 346 4.88 -9.29 -20.11
C TYR A 346 6.27 -8.63 -20.11
N GLN A 347 7.16 -9.01 -21.02
CA GLN A 347 8.52 -8.46 -21.07
C GLN A 347 8.50 -6.95 -21.28
N ASP A 348 7.76 -6.47 -22.28
CA ASP A 348 7.67 -5.04 -22.59
C ASP A 348 7.05 -4.26 -21.42
N TYR A 349 6.04 -4.83 -20.77
CA TYR A 349 5.43 -4.24 -19.57
C TYR A 349 6.42 -4.15 -18.40
N PHE A 350 7.22 -5.20 -18.18
CA PHE A 350 8.22 -5.21 -17.11
C PHE A 350 9.42 -4.31 -17.40
N ASN A 351 9.81 -4.16 -18.66
CA ASN A 351 10.86 -3.26 -19.09
C ASN A 351 10.45 -1.79 -18.95
N PHE A 352 9.17 -1.48 -19.15
CA PHE A 352 8.67 -0.11 -19.25
C PHE A 352 9.08 0.83 -18.10
N PRO A 353 8.89 0.51 -16.79
CA PRO A 353 9.33 1.38 -15.71
C PRO A 353 10.84 1.62 -15.72
N GLN A 354 11.63 0.59 -16.05
CA GLN A 354 13.09 0.70 -16.12
C GLN A 354 13.51 1.65 -17.25
N GLU A 355 12.98 1.47 -18.46
CA GLU A 355 13.36 2.27 -19.63
C GLU A 355 12.92 3.72 -19.52
N ARG A 356 11.70 3.95 -19.04
CA ARG A 356 11.03 5.25 -19.13
C ARG A 356 11.19 6.12 -17.90
N LEU A 357 11.43 5.52 -16.74
CA LEU A 357 11.53 6.23 -15.47
C LEU A 357 12.86 5.94 -14.77
N PHE A 358 13.13 4.69 -14.39
CA PHE A 358 14.24 4.41 -13.48
C PHE A 358 15.61 4.70 -14.09
N SER A 359 15.89 4.26 -15.31
CA SER A 359 17.14 4.58 -16.00
C SER A 359 17.28 6.08 -16.28
N LYS A 360 16.18 6.81 -16.47
CA LYS A 360 16.20 8.26 -16.72
C LYS A 360 16.58 9.05 -15.47
N LEU A 361 16.05 8.64 -14.34
CA LEU A 361 16.34 9.26 -13.05
C LEU A 361 17.63 8.73 -12.42
N GLY A 362 18.21 7.63 -12.93
CA GLY A 362 19.33 6.95 -12.26
C GLY A 362 18.88 6.19 -10.99
N MET A 363 17.63 5.72 -10.96
CA MET A 363 17.06 4.93 -9.86
C MET A 363 17.43 3.45 -9.99
N ASN A 364 18.72 3.14 -9.95
CA ASN A 364 19.26 1.82 -10.28
C ASN A 364 18.83 0.70 -9.33
N SER A 365 18.34 1.03 -8.13
CA SER A 365 17.88 0.04 -7.15
C SER A 365 16.38 -0.27 -7.23
N ALA A 366 15.64 0.49 -8.03
CA ALA A 366 14.18 0.45 -8.05
C ALA A 366 13.65 -0.87 -8.65
N VAL A 367 12.71 -1.50 -7.94
CA VAL A 367 11.99 -2.70 -8.38
C VAL A 367 10.52 -2.55 -8.00
N ILE A 368 9.60 -2.82 -8.94
CA ILE A 368 8.16 -2.96 -8.67
C ILE A 368 7.82 -4.45 -8.81
N GLU A 369 7.32 -5.06 -7.75
CA GLU A 369 7.02 -6.48 -7.74
C GLU A 369 5.61 -6.75 -8.31
N PRO A 370 5.45 -7.71 -9.22
CA PRO A 370 4.15 -8.12 -9.72
C PRO A 370 3.51 -9.24 -8.86
N ASP A 371 2.19 -9.36 -8.97
CA ASP A 371 1.44 -10.52 -8.50
C ASP A 371 1.55 -11.71 -9.47
N ALA A 372 0.90 -12.82 -9.14
CA ALA A 372 0.99 -14.05 -9.91
C ALA A 372 0.40 -13.91 -11.33
N SER A 373 -0.54 -12.97 -11.53
CA SER A 373 -1.10 -12.61 -12.85
C SER A 373 -0.09 -11.90 -13.76
N GLY A 374 1.06 -11.47 -13.23
CA GLY A 374 2.04 -10.66 -13.94
C GLY A 374 1.69 -9.17 -13.97
N THR A 375 0.73 -8.72 -13.15
CA THR A 375 0.40 -7.30 -12.98
C THR A 375 1.22 -6.73 -11.83
N PHE A 376 1.83 -5.55 -12.01
CA PHE A 376 2.50 -4.89 -10.89
C PHE A 376 1.53 -4.64 -9.73
N VAL A 377 1.96 -4.92 -8.50
CA VAL A 377 1.21 -4.51 -7.31
C VAL A 377 1.53 -3.04 -7.02
N GLY A 378 1.11 -2.17 -7.95
CA GLY A 378 1.38 -0.73 -7.95
C GLY A 378 0.78 0.01 -6.76
N SER A 379 -0.09 -0.65 -6.00
CA SER A 379 -0.56 -0.13 -4.72
C SER A 379 0.50 -0.12 -3.61
N SER A 380 1.52 -0.99 -3.67
CA SER A 380 2.33 -1.34 -2.48
C SER A 380 3.79 -1.72 -2.73
N TYR A 381 4.10 -2.56 -3.72
CA TYR A 381 5.37 -3.31 -3.71
C TYR A 381 6.46 -2.72 -4.60
N MET A 382 6.75 -1.44 -4.42
CA MET A 382 8.01 -0.87 -4.92
C MET A 382 9.06 -0.79 -3.82
N TYR A 383 10.26 -1.21 -4.17
CA TYR A 383 11.45 -1.13 -3.34
C TYR A 383 12.44 -0.23 -4.07
N ALA A 384 13.06 0.67 -3.34
CA ALA A 384 14.14 1.50 -3.84
C ALA A 384 14.96 1.98 -2.65
N THR A 385 16.22 2.36 -2.88
CA THR A 385 17.03 3.02 -1.86
C THR A 385 16.39 4.33 -1.44
N PRO A 386 16.71 4.84 -0.24
CA PRO A 386 16.28 6.17 0.19
C PRO A 386 16.61 7.26 -0.84
N ARG A 387 17.80 7.20 -1.44
CA ARG A 387 18.24 8.15 -2.47
C ARG A 387 17.43 8.03 -3.76
N ASP A 388 17.10 6.83 -4.21
CA ASP A 388 16.28 6.65 -5.42
C ASP A 388 14.83 7.12 -5.20
N TRP A 389 14.25 6.87 -4.02
CA TRP A 389 12.98 7.46 -3.63
C TRP A 389 13.02 9.00 -3.65
N ALA A 390 14.10 9.59 -3.14
CA ALA A 390 14.30 11.03 -3.16
C ALA A 390 14.45 11.60 -4.59
N LYS A 391 15.09 10.89 -5.53
CA LYS A 391 15.14 11.29 -6.95
C LYS A 391 13.74 11.37 -7.56
N PHE A 392 12.84 10.44 -7.21
CA PHE A 392 11.44 10.50 -7.63
C PHE A 392 10.70 11.71 -7.03
N GLY A 393 10.97 12.04 -5.76
CA GLY A 393 10.45 13.28 -5.14
C GLY A 393 10.94 14.53 -5.86
N LEU A 394 12.23 14.60 -6.20
CA LEU A 394 12.80 15.70 -6.97
C LEU A 394 12.18 15.84 -8.36
N LEU A 395 11.87 14.74 -9.04
CA LEU A 395 11.16 14.78 -10.32
C LEU A 395 9.82 15.53 -10.20
N TYR A 396 9.04 15.26 -9.14
CA TYR A 396 7.78 15.97 -8.89
C TYR A 396 8.02 17.44 -8.53
N LEU A 397 8.99 17.73 -7.67
CA LEU A 397 9.34 19.11 -7.29
C LEU A 397 9.78 19.95 -8.49
N GLN A 398 10.35 19.32 -9.52
CA GLN A 398 10.82 19.92 -10.77
C GLN A 398 9.78 19.87 -11.92
N ASP A 399 8.48 19.76 -11.63
CA ASP A 399 7.40 19.69 -12.65
C ASP A 399 7.63 18.59 -13.71
N GLY A 400 8.15 17.43 -13.28
CA GLY A 400 8.41 16.31 -14.16
C GLY A 400 9.60 16.51 -15.11
N MET A 401 10.42 17.55 -14.90
CA MET A 401 11.67 17.76 -15.60
C MET A 401 12.82 17.04 -14.86
N TRP A 402 13.72 16.44 -15.62
CA TRP A 402 14.94 15.83 -15.09
C TRP A 402 16.11 16.10 -16.02
N ASN A 403 17.13 16.80 -15.53
CA ASN A 403 18.34 17.10 -16.30
C ASN A 403 18.06 17.71 -17.70
N GLY A 404 17.07 18.60 -17.79
CA GLY A 404 16.64 19.23 -19.04
C GLY A 404 15.76 18.36 -19.96
N GLU A 405 15.48 17.11 -19.60
CA GLU A 405 14.53 16.24 -20.28
C GLU A 405 13.17 16.29 -19.58
N ARG A 406 12.07 16.36 -20.34
CA ARG A 406 10.72 16.25 -19.78
C ARG A 406 10.35 14.76 -19.68
N ILE A 407 10.19 14.28 -18.45
CA ILE A 407 9.88 12.87 -18.15
C ILE A 407 8.39 12.67 -17.95
N LEU A 408 7.72 13.55 -17.19
CA LEU A 408 6.25 13.56 -17.06
C LEU A 408 5.65 14.58 -18.03
N PRO A 409 4.44 14.33 -18.58
CA PRO A 409 3.82 15.29 -19.49
C PRO A 409 3.63 16.65 -18.81
N GLU A 410 3.68 17.71 -19.61
CA GLU A 410 3.44 19.07 -19.14
C GLU A 410 2.07 19.17 -18.45
N GLY A 411 2.04 19.81 -17.27
CA GLY A 411 0.84 19.93 -16.45
C GLY A 411 0.47 18.66 -15.67
N TRP A 412 1.22 17.56 -15.77
CA TRP A 412 0.93 16.33 -15.00
C TRP A 412 1.11 16.54 -13.49
N VAL A 413 2.15 17.26 -13.07
CA VAL A 413 2.37 17.53 -11.64
C VAL A 413 1.27 18.45 -11.12
N ASP A 414 0.94 19.53 -11.84
CA ASP A 414 -0.18 20.43 -11.51
C ASP A 414 -1.51 19.68 -11.40
N TYR A 415 -1.80 18.78 -12.35
CA TYR A 415 -2.95 17.88 -12.27
C TYR A 415 -2.89 16.98 -11.05
N SER A 416 -1.71 16.44 -10.73
CA SER A 416 -1.51 15.54 -9.60
C SER A 416 -1.70 16.20 -8.24
N VAL A 417 -1.35 17.48 -8.12
CA VAL A 417 -1.51 18.27 -6.90
C VAL A 417 -2.83 19.03 -6.82
N THR A 418 -3.68 18.92 -7.84
CA THR A 418 -5.04 19.43 -7.80
C THR A 418 -5.92 18.49 -6.97
N PRO A 419 -6.62 18.98 -5.93
CA PRO A 419 -7.46 18.11 -5.12
C PRO A 419 -8.57 17.44 -5.92
N ALA A 420 -8.76 16.15 -5.69
CA ALA A 420 -9.89 15.41 -6.20
C ALA A 420 -11.20 16.07 -5.70
N PRO A 421 -12.21 16.29 -6.56
CA PRO A 421 -13.42 17.01 -6.16
C PRO A 421 -14.17 16.41 -4.96
N ALA A 422 -14.12 15.08 -4.80
CA ALA A 422 -14.76 14.38 -3.69
C ALA A 422 -13.88 14.28 -2.43
N ALA A 423 -12.62 14.74 -2.47
CA ALA A 423 -11.73 14.82 -1.32
C ALA A 423 -12.00 16.14 -0.58
N GLU A 424 -13.06 16.17 0.23
CA GLU A 424 -13.63 17.41 0.82
C GLU A 424 -12.65 18.24 1.66
N ARG A 425 -11.58 17.66 2.18
CA ARG A 425 -10.53 18.38 2.94
C ARG A 425 -9.32 18.76 2.09
N GLY A 426 -9.44 18.66 0.77
CA GLY A 426 -8.35 18.87 -0.18
C GLY A 426 -7.14 17.97 0.08
N GLN A 427 -7.37 16.75 0.59
CA GLN A 427 -6.32 15.89 1.14
C GLN A 427 -5.68 14.94 0.13
N TYR A 428 -6.21 14.86 -1.10
CA TYR A 428 -5.77 13.88 -2.08
C TYR A 428 -5.97 14.37 -3.52
N GLY A 429 -5.01 14.08 -4.39
CA GLY A 429 -5.06 14.34 -5.83
C GLY A 429 -4.90 13.05 -6.63
N VAL A 430 -4.01 13.03 -7.62
CA VAL A 430 -3.77 11.88 -8.51
C VAL A 430 -2.78 10.92 -7.85
N GLN A 431 -3.31 9.97 -7.08
CA GLN A 431 -2.51 8.99 -6.31
C GLN A 431 -1.44 9.65 -5.40
N LEU A 432 -1.70 10.87 -4.92
CA LEU A 432 -0.76 11.71 -4.17
C LEU A 432 -1.52 12.40 -3.02
N TRP A 433 -0.90 12.45 -1.83
CA TRP A 433 -1.49 13.15 -0.69
C TRP A 433 -1.18 14.64 -0.73
N LEU A 434 -2.14 15.44 -0.28
CA LEU A 434 -2.09 16.90 -0.30
C LEU A 434 -2.36 17.47 1.09
N ASN A 435 -1.99 18.73 1.27
CA ASN A 435 -2.29 19.50 2.48
C ASN A 435 -3.12 20.76 2.18
N ALA A 436 -3.90 20.76 1.09
CA ALA A 436 -4.52 21.97 0.55
C ALA A 436 -5.62 22.56 1.45
N GLY A 437 -6.31 21.71 2.21
CA GLY A 437 -7.53 22.11 2.92
C GLY A 437 -8.75 22.15 1.98
N ALA A 438 -9.93 22.28 2.58
CA ALA A 438 -11.18 22.38 1.83
C ALA A 438 -11.19 23.64 0.93
N PRO A 439 -11.90 23.63 -0.21
CA PRO A 439 -12.04 24.81 -1.06
C PRO A 439 -12.56 26.03 -0.29
N GLY A 440 -11.75 27.09 -0.23
CA GLY A 440 -12.07 28.31 0.52
C GLY A 440 -11.81 28.25 2.04
N ASP A 441 -11.29 27.14 2.55
CA ASP A 441 -10.92 26.94 3.95
C ASP A 441 -9.59 26.17 4.08
N PRO A 442 -8.45 26.81 3.78
CA PRO A 442 -7.13 26.16 3.85
C PRO A 442 -6.74 25.75 5.29
N ASP A 443 -7.39 26.29 6.32
CA ASP A 443 -7.11 25.95 7.72
C ASP A 443 -7.72 24.61 8.15
N SER A 444 -8.65 24.06 7.35
CA SER A 444 -9.18 22.69 7.53
C SER A 444 -8.21 21.57 7.11
N ARG A 445 -7.01 21.93 6.64
CA ARG A 445 -6.00 21.00 6.12
C ARG A 445 -5.57 19.93 7.12
N PRO A 446 -5.15 18.73 6.66
CA PRO A 446 -4.73 17.64 7.53
C PRO A 446 -3.56 17.98 8.48
N LEU A 447 -2.60 18.77 8.00
CA LEU A 447 -1.36 19.11 8.71
C LEU A 447 -1.28 20.64 8.87
N PRO A 448 -1.94 21.23 9.88
CA PRO A 448 -2.08 22.68 9.99
C PRO A 448 -0.75 23.42 10.27
N ASN A 449 0.23 22.74 10.85
CA ASN A 449 1.55 23.32 11.12
C ASN A 449 2.47 23.33 9.89
N LEU A 450 2.05 22.70 8.79
CA LEU A 450 2.82 22.64 7.56
C LEU A 450 2.15 23.47 6.44
N PRO A 451 2.92 23.93 5.43
CA PRO A 451 2.41 24.71 4.31
C PRO A 451 1.23 24.04 3.60
N ALA A 452 0.26 24.84 3.14
CA ALA A 452 -0.95 24.31 2.50
C ALA A 452 -0.66 23.70 1.11
N ASN A 453 0.33 24.21 0.39
CA ASN A 453 0.74 23.72 -0.93
C ASN A 453 1.74 22.56 -0.88
N MET A 454 2.09 22.03 0.30
CA MET A 454 2.88 20.81 0.35
C MET A 454 2.07 19.62 -0.19
N TYR A 455 2.80 18.69 -0.79
CA TYR A 455 2.27 17.40 -1.22
C TYR A 455 3.27 16.30 -0.83
N TYR A 456 2.79 15.07 -0.68
CA TYR A 456 3.61 14.02 -0.09
C TYR A 456 3.19 12.62 -0.52
N LEU A 457 4.19 11.74 -0.56
CA LEU A 457 4.00 10.30 -0.66
C LEU A 457 3.96 9.74 0.76
N SER A 458 3.03 8.80 1.02
CA SER A 458 2.85 8.19 2.33
C SER A 458 2.55 6.70 2.19
N GLY A 459 3.41 5.90 2.80
CA GLY A 459 3.32 4.45 2.87
C GLY A 459 2.70 3.95 4.17
N PHE A 460 2.25 2.69 4.16
CA PHE A 460 1.99 1.95 5.40
C PHE A 460 3.27 1.87 6.24
N GLU A 461 3.12 1.72 7.56
CA GLU A 461 4.23 1.75 8.53
C GLU A 461 5.08 3.03 8.54
N GLY A 462 4.73 4.11 7.83
CA GLY A 462 5.38 5.41 8.04
C GLY A 462 6.57 5.71 7.12
N GLN A 463 6.63 5.14 5.92
CA GLN A 463 7.50 5.63 4.85
C GLN A 463 6.90 6.92 4.28
N ASN A 464 7.64 8.02 4.19
CA ASN A 464 7.09 9.28 3.65
C ASN A 464 8.14 10.13 2.94
N ILE A 465 7.72 10.82 1.87
CA ILE A 465 8.47 11.89 1.18
C ILE A 465 7.57 13.11 1.16
N LEU A 466 7.98 14.18 1.82
CA LEU A 466 7.25 15.45 1.88
C LEU A 466 7.95 16.44 0.98
N MET A 467 7.21 17.07 0.08
CA MET A 467 7.70 18.04 -0.90
C MET A 467 7.07 19.40 -0.62
N PHE A 468 7.93 20.42 -0.51
CA PHE A 468 7.58 21.79 -0.17
C PHE A 468 8.01 22.70 -1.34
N PRO A 469 7.11 22.95 -2.32
CA PRO A 469 7.47 23.63 -3.57
C PRO A 469 7.97 25.06 -3.37
N ASP A 470 7.39 25.83 -2.45
CA ASP A 470 7.82 27.21 -2.19
C ASP A 470 9.20 27.30 -1.51
N GLN A 471 9.64 26.20 -0.90
CA GLN A 471 10.91 26.11 -0.18
C GLN A 471 11.97 25.33 -0.96
N ASP A 472 11.65 24.80 -2.16
CA ASP A 472 12.47 23.84 -2.91
C ASP A 472 13.07 22.74 -1.98
N LEU A 473 12.24 22.22 -1.09
CA LEU A 473 12.63 21.37 0.03
C LEU A 473 11.92 20.01 -0.05
N ILE A 474 12.69 18.95 0.22
CA ILE A 474 12.17 17.60 0.47
C ILE A 474 12.63 17.16 1.85
N VAL A 475 11.69 16.67 2.65
CA VAL A 475 11.95 15.98 3.92
C VAL A 475 11.44 14.55 3.78
N MET A 476 12.35 13.58 3.88
CA MET A 476 12.03 12.17 3.69
C MET A 476 12.38 11.37 4.95
N ARG A 477 11.51 10.42 5.27
CA ARG A 477 11.75 9.41 6.30
C ARG A 477 11.33 8.04 5.79
N MET A 478 12.26 7.09 5.83
CA MET A 478 11.97 5.67 5.66
C MET A 478 12.05 4.96 7.02
N GLY A 479 11.12 4.05 7.30
CA GLY A 479 11.08 3.29 8.55
C GLY A 479 9.74 2.66 8.88
N VAL A 480 9.69 1.90 9.97
CA VAL A 480 8.50 1.22 10.47
C VAL A 480 8.02 1.86 11.77
N THR A 481 6.85 2.49 11.74
CA THR A 481 6.17 3.09 12.89
C THR A 481 4.77 2.52 12.92
N THR A 482 4.51 1.66 13.90
CA THR A 482 3.24 0.93 14.00
C THR A 482 2.20 1.64 14.87
N ARG A 483 2.60 2.62 15.69
CA ARG A 483 1.71 3.41 16.57
C ARG A 483 2.19 4.85 16.74
N GLY A 484 1.27 5.76 17.02
CA GLY A 484 1.58 7.16 17.36
C GLY A 484 1.69 8.11 16.16
N PRO A 485 1.96 9.41 16.42
CA PRO A 485 2.23 10.40 15.38
C PRO A 485 3.47 9.99 14.58
N ARG A 486 3.48 10.24 13.27
CA ARG A 486 4.63 9.86 12.44
C ARG A 486 5.77 10.86 12.69
N PRO A 487 7.01 10.40 12.96
CA PRO A 487 8.15 11.28 13.22
C PRO A 487 8.43 12.29 12.12
N VAL A 488 8.08 11.94 10.87
CA VAL A 488 8.34 12.81 9.71
C VAL A 488 7.63 14.16 9.78
N TRP A 489 6.47 14.25 10.46
CA TRP A 489 5.74 15.51 10.58
C TRP A 489 6.51 16.49 11.47
N THR A 490 6.93 16.03 12.66
CA THR A 490 7.76 16.80 13.58
C THR A 490 9.13 17.12 12.99
N LEU A 491 9.74 16.17 12.26
CA LEU A 491 10.98 16.40 11.53
C LEU A 491 10.81 17.54 10.53
N ALA A 492 9.75 17.53 9.71
CA ALA A 492 9.51 18.58 8.72
C ALA A 492 9.22 19.94 9.35
N GLU A 493 8.42 19.99 10.41
CA GLU A 493 8.19 21.23 11.18
C GLU A 493 9.51 21.81 11.69
N SER A 494 10.39 20.95 12.23
CA SER A 494 11.68 21.37 12.78
C SER A 494 12.66 21.83 11.71
N VAL A 495 12.71 21.14 10.56
CA VAL A 495 13.54 21.54 9.41
C VAL A 495 13.07 22.87 8.84
N LEU A 496 11.75 23.08 8.69
CA LEU A 496 11.20 24.36 8.24
C LEU A 496 11.49 25.49 9.24
N ALA A 497 11.40 25.22 10.55
CA ALA A 497 11.74 26.19 11.58
C ALA A 497 13.25 26.55 11.61
N ALA A 498 14.11 25.67 11.11
CA ALA A 498 15.54 25.91 10.96
C ALA A 498 15.87 26.78 9.74
N MET A 499 14.92 27.05 8.84
CA MET A 499 15.12 27.98 7.73
C MET A 499 15.17 29.42 8.26
N THR A 500 16.24 30.14 7.97
CA THR A 500 16.33 31.57 8.23
C THR A 500 15.68 32.34 7.07
N PRO A 501 14.96 33.46 7.33
CA PRO A 501 14.43 34.30 6.27
C PRO A 501 15.54 34.69 5.28
N ALA A 502 15.24 34.69 3.99
CA ALA A 502 16.14 35.26 2.99
C ALA A 502 16.29 36.78 3.27
N ASP A 503 17.54 37.25 3.39
CA ASP A 503 17.88 38.67 3.57
C ASP A 503 17.46 39.55 2.38
#